data_AF-W7EFS7-F1
#
_entry.id   AF-W7EFS7-F1
#
_cell.length_a   1.000
_cell.length_b   1.000
_cell.length_c   1.000
_cell.angle_alpha   90.00
_cell.angle_beta   90.00
_cell.angle_gamma   90.00
#
_symmetry.space_group_name_H-M   'P 1'
#
loop_
_entity.id
_entity.type
_entity.pdbx_description
1 polymer ?
#
loop_
_entity_poly.entity_id
_entity_poly.type
_entity_poly.pdbx_seq_one_letter_code
_entity_poly.pdbx_strand_id
1 'polypeptide(L)'
;MSNTTPDTLLKLASELSALGTTLSAAGTKLAAAAACLEQEAANIALANAQKWGVDVQVAVRAGPGVYTAQGKGEGHEVVVNGVKK
;
A
#
# COMPACT_ATOMS: atom_id res chain seq x y z
N MET A 1 -27.14 39.50 17.65
CA MET A 1 -25.90 38.70 17.67
C MET A 1 -26.07 37.59 16.66
N SER A 2 -25.32 37.64 15.56
CA SER A 2 -25.36 36.61 14.51
C SER A 2 -24.85 35.29 15.09
N ASN A 3 -25.64 34.23 14.92
CA ASN A 3 -25.36 32.89 15.43
C ASN A 3 -24.29 32.27 14.50
N THR A 4 -23.02 32.59 14.71
CA THR A 4 -21.89 32.16 13.86
C THR A 4 -21.43 30.72 14.12
N THR A 5 -21.95 30.09 15.17
CA THR A 5 -21.58 28.73 15.59
C THR A 5 -22.12 27.63 14.65
N PRO A 6 -23.37 27.67 14.15
CA PRO A 6 -23.85 26.70 13.16
C PRO A 6 -23.09 26.77 11.83
N ASP A 7 -22.81 27.98 11.32
CA ASP A 7 -22.10 28.16 10.04
C ASP A 7 -20.65 27.66 10.11
N THR A 8 -19.98 27.85 11.24
CA THR A 8 -18.62 27.35 11.47
C THR A 8 -18.56 25.83 11.57
N LEU A 9 -19.56 25.21 12.21
CA LEU A 9 -19.68 23.74 12.24
C LEU A 9 -19.97 23.16 10.85
N LEU A 10 -20.83 23.80 10.07
CA LEU A 10 -21.11 23.38 8.69
C LEU A 10 -19.86 23.46 7.81
N LYS A 11 -19.09 24.54 7.96
CA LYS A 11 -17.82 24.73 7.26
C LYS A 11 -16.79 23.68 7.66
N LEU A 12 -16.64 23.40 8.96
CA LEU A 12 -15.73 22.36 9.43
C LEU A 12 -16.12 20.97 8.89
N ALA A 13 -17.42 20.66 8.87
CA ALA A 13 -17.91 19.39 8.33
C ALA A 13 -17.60 19.23 6.84
N SER A 14 -17.73 20.29 6.04
CA SER A 14 -17.40 20.24 4.61
C SER A 14 -15.89 20.11 4.38
N GLU A 15 -15.06 20.81 5.16
CA GLU A 15 -13.60 20.69 5.10
C GLU A 15 -13.12 19.29 5.49
N LEU A 16 -13.69 18.69 6.54
CA LEU A 16 -13.40 17.31 6.94
C LEU A 16 -13.83 16.29 5.87
N SER A 17 -14.98 16.49 5.24
CA SER A 17 -15.45 15.63 4.14
C SER A 17 -14.51 15.72 2.92
N ALA A 18 -14.05 16.93 2.58
CA ALA A 18 -13.09 17.14 1.51
C ALA A 18 -11.75 16.47 1.83
N LEU A 19 -11.24 16.66 3.05
CA LEU A 19 -10.01 16.03 3.53
C LEU A 19 -10.10 14.50 3.49
N GLY A 20 -11.21 13.91 3.95
CA GLY A 20 -11.44 12.47 3.89
C GLY A 20 -11.40 11.93 2.46
N THR A 21 -11.98 12.68 1.51
CA THR A 21 -11.94 12.32 0.09
C THR A 21 -10.52 12.38 -0.46
N THR A 22 -9.75 13.43 -0.14
CA THR A 22 -8.35 13.56 -0.55
C THR A 22 -7.48 12.44 0.03
N LEU A 23 -7.67 12.10 1.31
CA LEU A 23 -6.93 11.03 1.96
C LEU A 23 -7.23 9.66 1.34
N SER A 24 -8.50 9.39 1.02
CA SER A 24 -8.90 8.18 0.30
C SER A 24 -8.21 8.08 -1.07
N ALA A 25 -8.20 9.16 -1.85
CA ALA A 25 -7.51 9.21 -3.14
C ALA A 25 -5.98 9.07 -3.02
N ALA A 26 -5.37 9.57 -1.95
CA ALA A 26 -3.95 9.36 -1.66
C ALA A 26 -3.67 7.89 -1.31
N GLY A 27 -4.55 7.26 -0.52
CA GLY A 27 -4.47 5.85 -0.15
C GLY A 27 -4.53 4.93 -1.36
N THR A 28 -5.42 5.20 -2.33
CA THR A 28 -5.51 4.39 -3.56
C THR A 28 -4.25 4.51 -4.43
N LYS A 29 -3.68 5.72 -4.54
CA LYS A 29 -2.39 5.94 -5.24
C LYS A 29 -1.24 5.22 -4.56
N LEU A 30 -1.18 5.25 -3.23
CA LEU A 30 -0.16 4.54 -2.48
C LEU A 30 -0.28 3.02 -2.67
N ALA A 31 -1.49 2.47 -2.63
CA ALA A 31 -1.74 1.06 -2.89
C ALA A 31 -1.30 0.65 -4.30
N ALA A 32 -1.59 1.48 -5.31
CA ALA A 32 -1.14 1.23 -6.69
C ALA A 32 0.41 1.28 -6.80
N ALA A 33 1.06 2.25 -6.16
CA ALA A 33 2.52 2.35 -6.15
C ALA A 33 3.18 1.15 -5.45
N ALA A 34 2.59 0.67 -4.35
CA ALA A 34 3.04 -0.55 -3.67
C ALA A 34 2.97 -1.77 -4.61
N ALA A 35 1.84 -1.96 -5.30
CA ALA A 35 1.69 -3.06 -6.26
C ALA A 35 2.71 -2.97 -7.42
N CYS A 36 2.98 -1.77 -7.93
CA CYS A 36 4.03 -1.57 -8.93
C CYS A 36 5.42 -1.96 -8.41
N LEU A 37 5.75 -1.60 -7.17
CA LEU A 37 7.04 -1.95 -6.56
C LEU A 37 7.18 -3.45 -6.32
N GLU A 38 6.11 -4.12 -5.89
CA GLU A 38 6.07 -5.58 -5.74
C GLU A 38 6.33 -6.29 -7.08
N GLN A 39 5.67 -5.83 -8.15
CA GLN A 39 5.87 -6.37 -9.49
C GLN A 39 7.30 -6.14 -9.99
N GLU A 40 7.87 -4.95 -9.77
CA GLU A 40 9.23 -4.64 -10.21
C GLU A 40 10.27 -5.47 -9.45
N ALA A 41 10.08 -5.67 -8.15
CA ALA A 41 10.94 -6.55 -7.37
C ALA A 41 10.87 -8.00 -7.88
N ALA A 42 9.69 -8.49 -8.28
CA ALA A 42 9.53 -9.80 -8.91
C ALA A 42 10.23 -9.89 -10.28
N ASN A 43 10.16 -8.83 -11.09
CA ASN A 43 10.85 -8.75 -12.38
C ASN A 43 12.39 -8.83 -12.19
N ILE A 44 12.92 -8.09 -11.21
CA ILE A 44 14.35 -8.11 -10.87
C ILE A 44 14.78 -9.49 -10.36
N ALA A 45 13.94 -10.13 -9.52
CA ALA A 45 14.17 -11.49 -9.05
C ALA A 45 14.34 -12.47 -10.20
N LEU A 46 13.40 -12.42 -11.17
CA LEU A 46 13.41 -13.26 -12.35
C LEU A 46 14.66 -13.04 -13.22
N ALA A 47 15.02 -11.78 -13.45
CA ALA A 47 16.22 -11.45 -14.23
C ALA A 47 17.49 -11.99 -13.55
N ASN A 48 17.59 -11.89 -12.22
CA ASN A 48 18.71 -12.46 -11.46
C ASN A 48 18.70 -13.98 -11.47
N ALA A 49 17.52 -14.61 -11.36
CA ALA A 49 17.37 -16.06 -11.43
C ALA A 49 17.87 -16.61 -12.78
N GLN A 50 17.46 -15.99 -13.88
CA GLN A 50 17.90 -16.34 -15.23
C GLN A 50 19.42 -16.17 -15.39
N LYS A 51 19.98 -15.09 -14.84
CA LYS A 51 21.42 -14.81 -14.94
C LYS A 51 22.28 -15.82 -14.17
N TRP A 52 21.79 -16.31 -13.04
CA TRP A 52 22.55 -17.18 -12.15
C TRP A 52 22.18 -18.66 -12.24
N GLY A 53 21.14 -19.02 -13.00
CA GLY A 53 20.66 -20.39 -13.12
C GLY A 53 20.10 -20.97 -11.81
N VAL A 54 19.66 -20.11 -10.90
CA VAL A 54 19.08 -20.48 -9.59
C VAL A 54 17.72 -19.81 -9.42
N ASP A 55 16.81 -20.45 -8.71
CA ASP A 55 15.50 -19.86 -8.42
C ASP A 55 15.64 -18.79 -7.32
N VAL A 56 15.13 -17.58 -7.57
CA VAL A 56 15.23 -16.43 -6.65
C VAL A 56 13.83 -16.01 -6.23
N GLN A 57 13.52 -16.18 -4.95
CA GLN A 57 12.27 -15.67 -4.36
C GLN A 57 12.50 -14.29 -3.75
N VAL A 58 11.62 -13.34 -4.07
CA VAL A 58 11.63 -11.99 -3.49
C VAL A 58 10.31 -11.74 -2.77
N ALA A 59 10.39 -11.58 -1.45
CA ALA A 59 9.27 -11.18 -0.62
C ALA A 59 9.30 -9.66 -0.42
N VAL A 60 8.38 -8.95 -1.06
CA VAL A 60 8.16 -7.51 -0.79
C VAL A 60 7.04 -7.42 0.26
N ARG A 61 7.35 -6.90 1.44
CA ARG A 61 6.33 -6.55 2.43
C ARG A 61 5.94 -5.09 2.25
N ALA A 62 4.84 -4.84 1.56
CA ALA A 62 4.14 -3.56 1.61
C ALA A 62 2.74 -3.77 2.20
N GLY A 63 2.43 -3.07 3.31
CA GLY A 63 1.12 -3.16 3.94
C GLY A 63 1.00 -2.24 5.17
N PRO A 64 -0.21 -1.75 5.50
CA PRO A 64 -0.46 -1.06 6.77
C PRO A 64 -0.19 -2.04 7.94
N GLY A 65 0.76 -1.74 8.82
CA GLY A 65 1.08 -2.58 9.99
C GLY A 65 2.50 -3.15 10.06
N VAL A 66 3.32 -2.96 9.01
CA VAL A 66 4.69 -3.51 8.95
C VAL A 66 5.65 -2.88 9.99
N TYR A 67 5.32 -1.70 10.54
CA TYR A 67 6.12 -1.03 11.57
C TYR A 67 5.68 -1.31 13.01
N THR A 68 4.62 -2.10 13.21
CA THR A 68 4.29 -2.56 14.58
C THR A 68 5.18 -3.75 14.91
N ALA A 69 5.91 -3.65 16.02
CA ALA A 69 6.94 -4.60 16.46
C ALA A 69 6.44 -6.03 16.79
N GLN A 70 5.24 -6.40 16.35
CA GLN A 70 4.71 -7.76 16.43
C GLN A 70 4.54 -8.29 15.01
N GLY A 71 5.60 -8.96 14.55
CA GLY A 71 5.66 -9.62 13.26
C GLY A 71 4.56 -10.67 13.12
N LYS A 72 3.50 -10.30 12.39
CA LYS A 72 2.62 -11.19 11.60
C LYS A 72 1.87 -10.31 10.60
N GLY A 73 2.62 -9.59 9.78
CA GLY A 73 2.06 -9.04 8.55
C GLY A 73 1.77 -10.20 7.61
N GLU A 74 0.50 -10.46 7.36
CA GLU A 74 0.02 -11.30 6.26
C GLU A 74 0.44 -10.61 4.96
N GLY A 75 1.70 -10.77 4.59
CA GLY A 75 2.19 -10.39 3.27
C GLY A 75 1.59 -11.34 2.27
N HIS A 76 0.96 -10.81 1.22
CA HIS A 76 0.61 -11.61 0.07
C HIS A 76 1.90 -12.18 -0.53
N GLU A 77 2.07 -13.50 -0.43
CA GLU A 77 3.17 -14.21 -1.06
C GLU A 77 2.96 -14.18 -2.57
N VAL A 78 3.76 -13.39 -3.29
CA VAL A 78 3.78 -13.41 -4.75
C VAL A 78 4.71 -14.52 -5.20
N VAL A 79 4.16 -15.73 -5.36
CA VAL A 79 4.88 -16.90 -5.88
C VAL A 79 4.99 -16.78 -7.40
N VAL A 80 6.19 -16.53 -7.91
CA VAL A 80 6.52 -16.70 -9.34
C VAL A 80 7.36 -17.97 -9.46
N ASN A 81 7.05 -18.85 -10.42
CA ASN A 81 7.52 -20.24 -10.64
C ASN A 81 6.67 -21.41 -10.10
N GLY A 82 5.37 -21.23 -9.82
CA GLY A 82 4.41 -22.34 -9.92
C GLY A 82 4.60 -23.58 -9.03
N VAL A 83 5.53 -23.59 -8.07
CA VAL A 83 5.64 -24.67 -7.08
C VAL A 83 5.19 -24.14 -5.73
N LYS A 84 3.88 -24.23 -5.49
CA LYS A 84 3.41 -24.51 -4.12
C LYS A 84 3.82 -25.96 -3.80
N LYS A 85 4.33 -26.19 -2.60
CA LYS A 85 4.09 -27.47 -1.94
C LYS A 85 2.86 -27.34 -1.06
#